data_AF-A0A1I7ZNL8-F1
#
_entry.id   AF-A0A1I7ZNL8-F1
#
_cell.length_a   1.000
_cell.length_b   1.000
_cell.length_c   1.000
_cell.angle_alpha   90.00
_cell.angle_beta   90.00
_cell.angle_gamma   90.00
#
_symmetry.space_group_name_H-M   'P 1'
#
loop_
_entity.id
_entity.type
_entity.pdbx_description
1 polymer ?
#
loop_
_entity_poly.entity_id
_entity_poly.type
_entity_poly.pdbx_seq_one_letter_code
_entity_poly.pdbx_strand_id
1 'polypeptide(L)'
;MLLQGVFEVHRVLYWSGMFFAALFISSGMADFFVALDRLLAIAFPVAYMLGMSKKLMITALAMCALLCSAVVFMYIFFARDPLPAVITMIVDYVDPQVVDLVLVLQIAIIVLNILISAVFLVKLKKFYNFMDRSSKVVSNTSSSVLENE
;
A
#
# COMPACT_ATOMS: atom_id res chain seq x y z
N MET A 1 -37.44 -23.23 6.64
CA MET A 1 -37.12 -21.80 6.92
C MET A 1 -35.74 -21.60 7.55
N LEU A 2 -35.35 -22.34 8.60
CA LEU A 2 -34.01 -22.17 9.22
C LEU A 2 -32.84 -22.47 8.27
N LEU A 3 -32.96 -23.49 7.41
CA LEU A 3 -31.92 -23.83 6.41
C LEU A 3 -31.70 -22.72 5.36
N GLN A 4 -32.77 -22.03 4.94
CA GLN A 4 -32.67 -20.93 3.98
C GLN A 4 -31.90 -19.73 4.58
N GLY A 5 -32.14 -19.41 5.86
CA GLY A 5 -31.40 -18.36 6.56
C GLY A 5 -29.91 -18.69 6.73
N VAL A 6 -29.57 -19.96 6.98
CA VAL A 6 -28.17 -20.40 7.12
C VAL A 6 -27.41 -20.25 5.79
N PHE A 7 -28.01 -20.67 4.66
CA PHE A 7 -27.41 -20.50 3.33
C PHE A 7 -27.22 -19.03 2.93
N GLU A 8 -28.17 -18.15 3.28
CA GLU A 8 -28.06 -16.71 3.06
C GLU A 8 -26.88 -16.11 3.83
N VAL A 9 -26.70 -16.48 5.10
CA VAL A 9 -25.59 -15.99 5.94
C VAL A 9 -24.25 -16.44 5.40
N HIS A 10 -24.12 -17.70 4.95
CA HIS A 10 -22.87 -18.22 4.39
C HIS A 10 -22.48 -17.50 3.09
N ARG A 11 -23.46 -17.19 2.24
CA ARG A 11 -23.23 -16.42 1.02
C ARG A 11 -22.76 -15.00 1.33
N VAL A 12 -23.37 -14.33 2.30
CA VAL A 12 -22.96 -12.98 2.71
C VAL A 12 -21.56 -12.98 3.31
N LEU A 13 -21.21 -13.98 4.12
CA LEU A 13 -19.91 -14.10 4.77
C LEU A 13 -18.78 -14.38 3.76
N TYR A 14 -19.07 -15.17 2.73
CA TYR A 14 -18.16 -15.40 1.61
C TYR A 14 -17.89 -14.13 0.82
N TRP A 15 -18.96 -13.43 0.41
CA TRP A 15 -18.83 -12.17 -0.34
C TRP A 15 -18.10 -11.09 0.47
N SER A 16 -18.42 -10.93 1.75
CA SER A 16 -17.73 -9.95 2.60
C SER A 16 -16.27 -10.31 2.84
N GLY A 17 -15.94 -11.60 3.00
CA GLY A 17 -14.56 -12.08 3.13
C GLY A 17 -13.73 -11.82 1.87
N MET A 18 -14.29 -12.07 0.68
CA MET A 18 -13.64 -11.76 -0.60
C MET A 18 -13.39 -10.26 -0.76
N PHE A 19 -14.40 -9.42 -0.48
CA PHE A 19 -14.25 -7.97 -0.54
C PHE A 19 -13.21 -7.47 0.45
N PHE A 20 -13.20 -8.00 1.66
CA PHE A 20 -12.21 -7.65 2.68
C PHE A 20 -10.79 -7.99 2.21
N ALA A 21 -10.56 -9.20 1.69
CA ALA A 21 -9.25 -9.60 1.18
C ALA A 21 -8.79 -8.72 -0.01
N ALA A 22 -9.67 -8.44 -0.97
CA ALA A 22 -9.37 -7.60 -2.12
C ALA A 22 -9.04 -6.14 -1.71
N LEU A 23 -9.83 -5.57 -0.79
CA LEU A 23 -9.59 -4.22 -0.26
C LEU A 23 -8.30 -4.15 0.55
N PHE A 24 -7.96 -5.19 1.31
CA PHE A 24 -6.75 -5.23 2.12
C PHE A 24 -5.47 -5.19 1.27
N ILE A 25 -5.42 -5.97 0.18
CA ILE A 25 -4.30 -5.97 -0.78
C ILE A 25 -4.22 -4.63 -1.51
N SER A 26 -5.37 -4.10 -1.94
CA SER A 26 -5.46 -2.80 -2.61
C SER A 26 -4.97 -1.66 -1.70
N SER A 27 -5.28 -1.71 -0.41
CA SER A 27 -4.77 -0.76 0.60
C SER A 27 -3.25 -0.82 0.69
N GLY A 28 -2.65 -2.01 0.73
CA GLY A 28 -1.19 -2.17 0.78
C GLY A 28 -0.48 -1.56 -0.43
N MET A 29 -1.08 -1.69 -1.62
CA MET A 29 -0.59 -1.05 -2.85
C MET A 29 -0.80 0.46 -2.84
N ALA A 30 -1.90 0.97 -2.28
CA ALA A 30 -2.10 2.39 -2.12
C ALA A 30 -1.02 3.00 -1.21
N ASP A 31 -0.69 2.34 -0.09
CA ASP A 31 0.38 2.74 0.82
C ASP A 31 1.74 2.80 0.12
N PHE A 32 2.03 1.84 -0.76
CA PHE A 32 3.24 1.84 -1.60
C PHE A 32 3.34 3.10 -2.45
N PHE A 33 2.27 3.42 -3.19
CA PHE A 33 2.24 4.58 -4.08
C PHE A 33 2.30 5.90 -3.30
N VAL A 34 1.66 5.98 -2.13
CA VAL A 34 1.77 7.16 -1.25
C VAL A 34 3.21 7.34 -0.76
N ALA A 35 3.89 6.27 -0.37
CA ALA A 35 5.28 6.35 0.06
C ALA A 35 6.20 6.76 -1.10
N LEU A 36 5.96 6.25 -2.30
CA LEU A 36 6.67 6.60 -3.52
C LEU A 36 6.43 8.07 -3.92
N ASP A 37 5.18 8.55 -3.84
CA ASP A 37 4.82 9.94 -4.10
C ASP A 37 5.57 10.90 -3.15
N ARG A 38 5.58 10.60 -1.85
CA ARG A 38 6.36 11.36 -0.85
C ARG A 38 7.86 11.33 -1.14
N LEU A 39 8.40 10.18 -1.56
CA LEU A 39 9.81 10.05 -1.93
C LEU A 39 10.17 10.91 -3.14
N LEU A 40 9.32 10.96 -4.16
CA LEU A 40 9.50 11.79 -5.34
C LEU A 40 9.39 13.28 -5.03
N ALA A 41 8.46 13.68 -4.17
CA ALA A 41 8.32 15.06 -3.73
C ALA A 41 9.58 15.59 -3.04
N ILE A 42 10.25 14.75 -2.22
CA ILE A 42 11.50 15.12 -1.54
C ILE A 42 12.71 15.01 -2.47
N ALA A 43 12.79 13.96 -3.30
CA ALA A 43 13.95 13.73 -4.16
C ALA A 43 14.03 14.71 -5.34
N PHE A 44 12.88 15.09 -5.92
CA PHE A 44 12.81 15.94 -7.12
C PHE A 44 11.69 16.99 -7.01
N PRO A 45 11.82 17.97 -6.11
CA PRO A 45 10.75 18.95 -5.84
C PRO A 45 10.35 19.75 -7.08
N VAL A 46 11.31 20.14 -7.93
CA VAL A 46 11.06 20.95 -9.14
C VAL A 46 10.28 20.18 -10.19
N ALA A 47 10.67 18.92 -10.47
CA ALA A 47 9.98 18.07 -11.43
C ALA A 47 8.59 17.63 -10.92
N TYR A 48 8.45 17.48 -9.60
CA TYR A 48 7.17 17.19 -8.96
C TYR A 48 6.16 18.34 -9.14
N MET A 49 6.59 19.59 -8.93
CA MET A 49 5.75 20.78 -9.13
C MET A 49 5.32 20.99 -10.59
N LEU A 50 6.13 20.57 -11.56
CA LEU A 50 5.84 20.67 -13.00
C LEU A 50 4.76 19.69 -13.49
N GLY A 51 4.18 18.86 -12.62
CA GLY A 51 2.99 18.05 -12.91
C GLY A 51 3.19 16.54 -12.90
N MET A 52 4.29 16.02 -12.36
CA MET A 52 4.47 14.57 -12.19
C MET A 52 3.46 13.94 -11.21
N SER A 53 2.96 14.70 -10.23
CA SER A 53 2.01 14.22 -9.21
C SER A 53 0.71 13.67 -9.82
N LYS A 54 0.14 14.36 -10.81
CA LYS A 54 -1.12 13.94 -11.46
C LYS A 54 -0.96 12.63 -12.22
N LYS A 55 0.18 12.44 -12.90
CA LYS A 55 0.47 11.21 -13.65
C LYS A 55 0.63 10.03 -12.69
N LEU A 56 1.38 10.21 -11.61
CA LEU A 56 1.57 9.18 -10.58
C LEU A 56 0.25 8.79 -9.92
N MET A 57 -0.62 9.75 -9.60
CA MET A 57 -1.94 9.47 -9.02
C MET A 57 -2.81 8.61 -9.97
N ILE A 58 -2.85 8.95 -11.26
CA ILE A 58 -3.61 8.18 -12.26
C ILE A 58 -3.04 6.75 -12.38
N THR A 59 -1.71 6.63 -12.43
CA THR A 59 -1.05 5.30 -12.49
C THR A 59 -1.32 4.49 -11.23
N ALA A 60 -1.25 5.09 -10.05
CA ALA A 60 -1.56 4.42 -8.79
C ALA A 60 -3.01 3.91 -8.77
N LEU A 61 -3.97 4.77 -9.16
CA LEU A 61 -5.37 4.41 -9.20
C LEU A 61 -5.64 3.26 -10.20
N ALA A 62 -5.03 3.33 -11.38
CA ALA A 62 -5.13 2.27 -12.39
C ALA A 62 -4.57 0.93 -11.88
N MET A 63 -3.41 0.95 -11.21
CA MET A 63 -2.78 -0.26 -10.67
C MET A 63 -3.58 -0.85 -9.51
N CYS A 64 -4.10 -0.03 -8.58
CA CYS A 64 -4.97 -0.50 -7.50
C CYS A 64 -6.28 -1.09 -8.04
N ALA A 65 -6.90 -0.45 -9.03
CA ALA A 65 -8.11 -0.97 -9.68
C ALA A 65 -7.86 -2.31 -10.39
N LEU A 66 -6.72 -2.43 -11.09
CA LEU A 66 -6.33 -3.66 -11.79
C LEU A 66 -6.01 -4.79 -10.82
N LEU A 67 -5.32 -4.52 -9.72
CA LEU A 67 -5.05 -5.53 -8.69
C LEU A 67 -6.32 -5.99 -7.97
N CYS A 68 -7.20 -5.04 -7.62
CA CYS A 68 -8.48 -5.36 -6.99
C CYS A 68 -9.33 -6.25 -7.92
N SER A 69 -9.44 -5.89 -9.21
CA SER A 69 -10.20 -6.70 -10.17
C SER A 69 -9.57 -8.07 -10.43
N ALA A 70 -8.23 -8.17 -10.50
CA ALA A 70 -7.52 -9.43 -10.67
C ALA A 70 -7.73 -10.38 -9.48
N VAL A 71 -7.70 -9.86 -8.25
CA VAL A 71 -7.95 -10.66 -7.04
C VAL A 71 -9.40 -11.13 -7.01
N VAL A 72 -10.36 -10.25 -7.26
CA VAL A 72 -11.79 -10.63 -7.32
C VAL A 72 -12.03 -11.68 -8.42
N PHE A 73 -11.38 -11.54 -9.58
CA PHE A 73 -11.48 -12.51 -10.67
C PHE A 73 -10.90 -13.87 -10.29
N MET A 74 -9.73 -13.91 -9.63
CA MET A 74 -9.14 -15.15 -9.10
C MET A 74 -10.07 -15.84 -8.10
N TYR A 75 -10.67 -15.09 -7.17
CA TYR A 75 -11.60 -15.66 -6.19
C TYR A 75 -12.89 -16.21 -6.83
N ILE A 76 -13.41 -15.57 -7.88
CA ILE A 76 -14.59 -16.06 -8.61
C ILE A 76 -14.27 -17.30 -9.44
N PHE A 77 -13.11 -17.34 -10.11
CA PHE A 77 -12.76 -18.41 -11.05
C PHE A 77 -12.27 -19.68 -10.36
N PHE A 78 -11.60 -19.56 -9.21
CA PHE A 78 -11.08 -20.69 -8.42
C PHE A 78 -11.97 -21.08 -7.23
N ALA A 79 -13.20 -20.56 -7.17
CA ALA A 79 -14.20 -21.03 -6.22
C ALA A 79 -14.52 -22.52 -6.53
N ARG A 80 -14.17 -23.42 -5.62
CA ARG A 80 -14.53 -24.85 -5.74
C ARG A 80 -15.97 -25.05 -5.30
N ASP A 81 -16.81 -25.60 -6.18
CA ASP A 81 -18.02 -26.32 -5.79
C ASP A 81 -17.61 -27.78 -5.41
N PRO A 82 -18.10 -28.39 -4.30
CA PRO A 82 -19.24 -27.99 -3.49
C PRO A 82 -18.87 -27.50 -2.08
N LEU A 83 -19.77 -26.66 -1.52
CA LEU A 83 -19.87 -26.27 -0.11
C LEU A 83 -19.79 -27.46 0.86
N PRO A 84 -18.74 -27.61 1.68
CA PRO A 84 -18.77 -28.54 2.81
C PRO A 84 -19.79 -28.05 3.84
N ALA A 85 -20.70 -28.94 4.26
CA ALA A 85 -21.89 -28.64 5.06
C ALA A 85 -21.63 -28.15 6.51
N VAL A 86 -20.36 -28.05 6.93
CA VAL A 86 -19.97 -27.60 8.27
C VAL A 86 -18.64 -26.88 8.18
N ILE A 87 -18.63 -25.55 8.15
CA ILE A 87 -17.37 -24.78 8.15
C ILE A 87 -17.50 -23.55 9.05
N THR A 88 -16.67 -23.55 10.08
CA THR A 88 -16.51 -22.50 11.10
C THR A 88 -15.54 -21.37 10.68
N MET A 89 -14.88 -21.43 9.52
CA MET A 89 -13.96 -20.37 9.03
C MET A 89 -13.84 -20.30 7.49
N ILE A 90 -13.69 -19.08 6.97
CA ILE A 90 -13.57 -18.69 5.53
C ILE A 90 -12.51 -19.50 4.74
N VAL A 91 -11.55 -20.14 5.42
CA VAL A 91 -10.40 -20.87 4.85
C VAL A 91 -10.81 -22.15 4.09
N ASP A 92 -11.97 -22.73 4.40
CA ASP A 92 -12.37 -24.04 3.86
C ASP A 92 -13.19 -23.95 2.55
N TYR A 93 -13.42 -22.72 2.05
CA TYR A 93 -14.24 -22.43 0.86
C TYR A 93 -13.44 -22.12 -0.40
N VAL A 94 -12.16 -21.81 -0.27
CA VAL A 94 -11.28 -21.42 -1.37
C VAL A 94 -10.11 -22.40 -1.38
N ASP A 95 -9.66 -22.82 -2.57
CA ASP A 95 -8.51 -23.70 -2.68
C ASP A 95 -7.34 -23.12 -1.85
N PRO A 96 -6.77 -23.88 -0.90
CA PRO A 96 -5.74 -23.37 0.01
C PRO A 96 -4.56 -22.77 -0.75
N GLN A 97 -4.31 -23.23 -1.98
CA GLN A 97 -3.28 -22.66 -2.85
C GLN A 97 -3.53 -21.19 -3.22
N VAL A 98 -4.79 -20.79 -3.43
CA VAL A 98 -5.15 -19.41 -3.77
C VAL A 98 -5.00 -18.50 -2.55
N VAL A 99 -5.39 -18.99 -1.37
CA VAL A 99 -5.23 -18.27 -0.11
C VAL A 99 -3.75 -18.07 0.21
N ASP A 100 -2.93 -19.10 0.06
CA ASP A 100 -1.47 -19.01 0.24
C ASP A 100 -0.83 -18.04 -0.75
N LEU A 101 -1.23 -18.08 -2.02
CA LEU A 101 -0.68 -17.19 -3.04
C LEU A 101 -1.04 -15.72 -2.77
N VAL A 102 -2.28 -15.45 -2.33
CA VAL A 102 -2.72 -14.13 -1.89
C VAL A 102 -1.94 -13.67 -0.65
N LEU A 103 -1.71 -14.56 0.32
CA LEU A 103 -0.93 -14.26 1.53
C LEU A 103 0.53 -13.94 1.19
N VAL A 104 1.16 -14.71 0.30
CA VAL A 104 2.53 -14.46 -0.17
C VAL A 104 2.63 -13.12 -0.90
N LEU A 105 1.67 -12.81 -1.78
CA LEU A 105 1.60 -11.52 -2.46
C LEU A 105 1.49 -10.36 -1.45
N GLN A 106 0.65 -10.54 -0.42
CA GLN A 106 0.49 -9.56 0.65
C GLN A 106 1.79 -9.32 1.42
N ILE A 107 2.48 -10.38 1.81
CA ILE A 107 3.78 -10.28 2.50
C ILE A 107 4.79 -9.55 1.61
N ALA A 108 4.82 -9.85 0.31
CA ALA A 108 5.72 -9.18 -0.63
C ALA A 108 5.46 -7.67 -0.70
N ILE A 109 4.19 -7.23 -0.75
CA ILE A 109 3.82 -5.81 -0.75
C ILE A 109 4.24 -5.14 0.56
N ILE A 110 4.04 -5.79 1.70
CA ILE A 110 4.44 -5.26 3.01
C ILE A 110 5.96 -5.06 3.08
N VAL A 111 6.74 -6.05 2.64
CA VAL A 111 8.21 -5.95 2.60
C VAL A 111 8.65 -4.80 1.70
N LEU A 112 8.03 -4.65 0.54
CA LEU A 112 8.32 -3.57 -0.40
C LEU A 112 8.01 -2.19 0.20
N ASN A 113 6.90 -2.07 0.94
CA ASN A 113 6.52 -0.85 1.66
C ASN A 113 7.54 -0.48 2.74
N ILE A 114 8.03 -1.46 3.50
CA ILE A 114 9.07 -1.27 4.51
C ILE A 114 10.36 -0.76 3.85
N LEU A 115 10.77 -1.36 2.73
CA LEU A 115 11.98 -0.95 2.01
C LEU A 115 11.90 0.48 1.50
N ILE A 116 10.79 0.89 0.87
CA ILE A 116 10.62 2.26 0.40
C ILE A 116 10.56 3.25 1.56
N SER A 117 9.88 2.90 2.65
CA SER A 117 9.81 3.73 3.85
C SER A 117 11.20 3.94 4.47
N ALA A 118 12.04 2.90 4.47
CA ALA A 118 13.43 2.99 4.90
C ALA A 118 14.26 3.90 3.97
N VAL A 119 14.15 3.74 2.64
CA VAL A 119 14.83 4.60 1.66
C VAL A 119 14.40 6.07 1.81
N PHE A 120 13.10 6.30 2.02
CA PHE A 120 12.54 7.61 2.32
C PHE A 120 13.16 8.23 3.57
N LEU A 121 13.20 7.49 4.68
CA LEU A 121 13.82 7.95 5.92
C LEU A 121 15.31 8.29 5.75
N VAL A 122 16.05 7.50 4.99
CA VAL A 122 17.48 7.76 4.73
C VAL A 122 17.66 9.05 3.93
N LYS A 123 16.86 9.27 2.88
CA LYS A 123 16.93 10.53 2.11
C LYS A 123 16.51 11.73 2.95
N LEU A 124 15.48 11.58 3.78
CA LEU A 124 15.00 12.65 4.66
C LEU A 124 16.06 13.01 5.71
N LYS A 125 16.71 12.01 6.32
CA LYS A 125 17.84 12.23 7.25
C LYS A 125 19.01 12.95 6.57
N LYS A 126 19.34 12.57 5.32
CA LYS A 126 20.39 13.24 4.54
C LYS A 126 20.05 14.70 4.26
N PHE A 127 18.80 14.98 3.88
CA PHE A 127 18.32 16.35 3.63
C PHE A 127 18.30 17.19 4.92
N TYR A 128 17.82 16.62 6.03
CA TYR A 128 17.81 17.28 7.33
C TYR A 128 19.22 17.65 7.80
N ASN A 129 20.18 16.72 7.70
CA ASN A 129 21.58 16.99 8.05
C ASN A 129 22.21 18.06 7.14
N PHE A 130 21.80 18.14 5.87
CA PHE A 130 22.25 19.19 4.96
C PHE A 130 21.73 20.57 5.39
N MET A 131 20.44 20.68 5.73
CA MET A 131 19.87 21.94 6.23
C MET A 131 20.49 22.37 7.56
N ASP A 132 20.71 21.45 8.51
CA ASP A 132 21.34 21.76 9.80
C ASP A 132 22.75 22.33 9.62
N ARG A 133 23.54 21.75 8.70
CA ARG A 133 24.84 22.33 8.31
C ARG A 133 24.70 23.71 7.70
N SER A 134 23.75 23.91 6.79
CA SER A 134 23.54 25.22 6.15
C SER A 134 23.12 26.29 7.15
N SER A 135 22.26 25.97 8.11
CA SER A 135 21.81 26.89 9.16
C SER A 135 22.97 27.31 10.08
N LYS A 136 23.84 26.38 10.47
CA LYS A 136 25.03 26.66 11.30
C LYS A 136 26.07 27.52 10.58
N VAL A 137 26.23 27.36 9.27
CA VAL A 137 27.16 28.19 8.48
C VAL A 137 26.65 29.63 8.40
N VAL A 138 25.34 29.82 8.18
CA VAL A 138 24.73 31.16 8.15
C VAL A 138 24.84 31.86 9.50
N SER A 139 24.54 31.18 10.61
CA SER A 139 24.65 31.79 11.95
C SER A 139 26.08 32.25 12.27
N ASN A 140 27.09 31.43 11.91
CA ASN A 140 28.49 31.77 12.16
C ASN A 140 28.99 32.92 11.29
N THR A 141 28.44 33.07 10.08
CA THR A 141 28.80 34.18 9.19
C THR A 141 28.21 35.49 9.74
N SER A 142 26.95 35.48 10.19
CA SER A 142 26.31 36.65 10.78
C SER A 142 26.98 37.14 12.06
N SER A 143 27.47 36.23 12.92
CA SER A 143 28.23 36.62 14.13
C SER A 143 29.58 37.26 13.79
N SER A 144 30.29 36.74 12.78
CA SER A 144 31.59 37.30 12.37
C SER A 144 31.49 38.68 11.70
N VAL A 145 30.35 39.02 11.10
CA VAL A 145 30.12 40.35 10.52
C VAL A 145 29.86 41.38 11.61
N LEU A 146 29.16 41.01 12.68
CA LEU A 146 28.88 41.89 13.83
C LEU A 146 30.09 42.13 14.74
N GLU A 147 31.09 41.24 14.73
CA GLU A 147 32.36 41.44 15.47
C GLU A 147 33.38 42.31 14.72
N ASN A 148 33.15 42.59 13.43
CA ASN A 148 34.04 43.40 12.58
C ASN A 148 33.51 44.82 12.30
N GLU A 149 32.42 45.23 12.94
CA GLU A 149 31.94 46.63 13.03
C GLU A 149 32.26 47.22 14.41
#